data_AF-A0A1B6ELI9-F1
#
_entry.id   AF-A0A1B6ELI9-F1
#
_cell.length_a   1.000
_cell.length_b   1.000
_cell.length_c   1.000
_cell.angle_alpha   90.00
_cell.angle_beta   90.00
_cell.angle_gamma   90.00
#
_symmetry.space_group_name_H-M   'P 1'
#
loop_
_entity.id
_entity.type
_entity.pdbx_description
1 polymer ?
#
loop_
_entity_poly.entity_id
_entity_poly.type
_entity_poly.pdbx_seq_one_letter_code
_entity_poly.pdbx_strand_id
1 'polypeptide(L)'
;PEENYSSTIPPPRWPKAPIDGRYIHPTSGLPHWPENDIIRKISLDDIKCLHSLLMDSKNSTRVPVMINGRQFILGLNQTNISFGTCSFMGMEGECHHIQYCALDILQNGIAYFLPVQCPIPGDFLGVCCPRGIA
;
A
#
# COMPACT_ATOMS: atom_id res chain seq x y z
N PRO A 1 -37.28 -8.30 3.36
CA PRO A 1 -36.05 -9.10 3.51
C PRO A 1 -35.17 -8.94 2.28
N GLU A 2 -34.22 -8.01 2.35
CA GLU A 2 -32.95 -8.00 1.62
C GLU A 2 -32.12 -6.86 2.22
N GLU A 3 -31.23 -7.23 3.14
CA GLU A 3 -30.31 -6.31 3.81
C GLU A 3 -29.13 -6.05 2.88
N ASN A 4 -29.14 -4.90 2.18
CA ASN A 4 -28.02 -4.48 1.35
C ASN A 4 -27.05 -3.64 2.20
N TYR A 5 -26.11 -4.33 2.86
CA TYR A 5 -25.00 -3.70 3.59
C TYR A 5 -23.99 -3.12 2.58
N SER A 6 -24.29 -1.94 2.05
CA SER A 6 -23.33 -1.17 1.26
C SER A 6 -22.46 -0.36 2.23
N SER A 7 -21.40 -1.00 2.73
CA SER A 7 -20.35 -0.40 3.56
C SER A 7 -19.66 0.72 2.76
N THR A 8 -20.20 1.93 2.89
CA THR A 8 -19.65 3.13 2.25
C THR A 8 -18.58 3.71 3.17
N ILE A 9 -17.43 3.04 3.26
CA ILE A 9 -16.22 3.68 3.82
C ILE A 9 -15.68 4.58 2.70
N PRO A 10 -15.72 5.92 2.85
CA PRO A 10 -15.16 6.80 1.83
C PRO A 10 -13.66 6.52 1.70
N PRO A 11 -13.10 6.44 0.48
CA PRO A 11 -11.66 6.26 0.31
C PRO A 11 -10.91 7.39 1.02
N PRO A 12 -9.76 7.11 1.66
CA PRO A 12 -8.96 8.14 2.31
C PRO A 12 -8.65 9.24 1.30
N ARG A 13 -9.10 10.46 1.63
CA ARG A 13 -8.85 11.64 0.81
C ARG A 13 -7.36 11.90 0.81
N TRP A 14 -6.73 11.65 -0.33
CA TRP A 14 -5.51 12.36 -0.71
C TRP A 14 -5.71 13.87 -0.46
N PRO A 15 -4.63 14.65 -0.23
CA PRO A 15 -4.72 16.07 -0.55
C PRO A 15 -5.31 16.10 -1.94
N LYS A 16 -6.50 16.74 -2.10
CA LYS A 16 -7.16 16.84 -3.40
C LYS A 16 -6.05 17.13 -4.39
N ALA A 17 -5.91 16.30 -5.42
CA ALA A 17 -5.06 16.64 -6.54
C ALA A 17 -5.30 18.13 -6.80
N PRO A 18 -4.25 18.96 -7.00
CA PRO A 18 -4.47 20.29 -7.55
C PRO A 18 -5.47 20.12 -8.68
N ILE A 19 -6.37 21.07 -8.84
CA ILE A 19 -7.57 21.05 -9.70
C ILE A 19 -7.34 20.37 -11.08
N ASP A 20 -6.08 20.34 -11.53
CA ASP A 20 -5.45 19.56 -12.60
C ASP A 20 -5.14 18.05 -12.37
N GLY A 21 -5.66 17.31 -11.39
CA GLY A 21 -5.50 15.83 -11.33
C GLY A 21 -4.10 15.24 -11.05
N ARG A 22 -3.11 16.06 -10.68
CA ARG A 22 -1.73 15.61 -10.37
C ARG A 22 -1.54 15.26 -8.89
N TYR A 23 -0.62 14.36 -8.56
CA TYR A 23 -0.10 14.20 -7.19
C TYR A 23 1.41 14.42 -7.17
N ILE A 24 1.97 14.81 -6.02
CA ILE A 24 3.42 14.95 -5.89
C ILE A 24 3.99 13.56 -5.62
N HIS A 25 4.74 13.02 -6.56
CA HIS A 25 5.40 11.73 -6.38
C HIS A 25 6.48 11.89 -5.30
N PRO A 26 6.45 11.09 -4.21
CA PRO A 26 7.29 11.35 -3.04
C PRO A 26 8.79 11.21 -3.32
N THR A 27 9.18 10.46 -4.35
CA THR A 27 10.59 10.24 -4.70
C THR A 27 11.12 11.27 -5.70
N SER A 28 10.34 11.68 -6.69
CA SER A 28 10.78 12.68 -7.67
C SER A 28 10.51 14.11 -7.21
N GLY A 29 9.59 14.31 -6.25
CA GLY A 29 9.15 15.64 -5.82
C GLY A 29 8.40 16.41 -6.89
N LEU A 30 8.09 15.76 -8.03
CA LEU A 30 7.43 16.36 -9.18
C LEU A 30 5.93 16.03 -9.19
N PRO A 31 5.08 16.92 -9.73
CA PRO A 31 3.68 16.62 -9.97
C PRO A 31 3.54 15.60 -11.11
N HIS A 32 3.04 14.41 -10.80
CA HIS A 32 2.79 13.33 -11.75
C HIS A 32 1.30 13.09 -11.93
N TRP A 33 0.94 12.67 -13.13
CA TRP A 33 -0.38 12.08 -13.37
C TRP A 33 -0.32 10.60 -12.98
N PRO A 34 -1.36 10.04 -12.36
CA PRO A 34 -1.40 8.62 -12.00
C PRO A 34 -1.19 7.66 -13.17
N GLU A 35 -1.55 8.08 -14.39
CA GLU A 35 -1.32 7.35 -15.64
C GLU A 35 0.09 7.52 -16.24
N ASN A 36 0.81 8.57 -15.86
CA ASN A 36 2.15 8.89 -16.38
C ASN A 36 3.27 8.52 -15.40
N ASP A 37 2.92 8.21 -14.14
CA ASP A 37 3.88 7.71 -13.18
C ASP A 37 4.04 6.20 -13.33
N ILE A 38 5.26 5.78 -13.66
CA ILE A 38 5.59 4.36 -13.65
C ILE A 38 5.74 3.98 -12.19
N ILE A 39 4.65 3.52 -11.58
CA ILE A 39 4.70 2.91 -10.24
C ILE A 39 5.54 1.65 -10.36
N ARG A 40 6.58 1.54 -9.54
CA ARG A 40 7.50 0.40 -9.58
C ARG A 40 7.36 -0.47 -8.35
N LYS A 41 7.58 -1.76 -8.56
CA LYS A 41 7.80 -2.68 -7.45
C LYS A 41 9.22 -2.49 -6.91
N ILE A 42 9.35 -2.36 -5.60
CA ILE A 42 10.62 -2.30 -4.88
C ILE A 42 10.75 -3.49 -3.93
N SER A 43 11.93 -3.68 -3.33
CA SER A 43 12.05 -4.61 -2.21
C SER A 43 11.41 -4.03 -0.95
N LEU A 44 10.91 -4.90 -0.08
CA LEU A 44 10.43 -4.48 1.25
C LEU A 44 11.56 -3.81 2.06
N ASP A 45 12.82 -4.26 1.88
CA ASP A 45 14.01 -3.70 2.53
C ASP A 45 14.35 -2.27 2.06
N ASP A 46 13.86 -1.87 0.88
CA ASP A 46 14.06 -0.52 0.33
C ASP A 46 13.14 0.52 1.00
N ILE A 47 12.13 0.07 1.73
CA ILE A 47 11.27 0.94 2.54
C ILE A 47 12.04 1.34 3.80
N LYS A 48 12.63 2.55 3.78
CA LYS A 48 13.57 3.03 4.82
C LYS A 48 13.05 2.91 6.24
N CYS A 49 11.76 3.16 6.47
CA CYS A 49 11.17 3.08 7.81
C CYS A 49 10.91 1.64 8.27
N LEU A 50 10.86 0.66 7.37
CA LEU A 50 10.73 -0.76 7.71
C LEU A 50 12.10 -1.43 7.86
N HIS A 51 13.16 -0.89 7.25
CA HIS A 51 14.50 -1.47 7.27
C HIS A 51 14.98 -1.85 8.67
N SER A 52 14.89 -0.94 9.65
CA SER A 52 15.29 -1.23 11.03
C SER A 52 14.41 -2.30 11.69
N LEU A 53 13.09 -2.28 11.42
CA LEU A 53 12.15 -3.28 11.95
C LEU A 53 12.43 -4.68 11.40
N LEU A 54 12.79 -4.78 10.13
CA LEU A 54 13.12 -6.04 9.44
C LEU A 54 14.42 -6.66 9.94
N MET A 55 15.42 -5.82 10.26
CA MET A 55 16.69 -6.29 10.82
C MET A 55 16.51 -6.91 12.21
N ASP A 56 15.64 -6.33 13.04
CA ASP A 56 15.35 -6.81 14.38
C ASP A 56 14.41 -8.03 14.40
N SER A 57 13.65 -8.25 13.32
CA SER A 57 12.62 -9.28 13.23
C SER A 57 13.03 -10.56 12.52
N LYS A 58 14.33 -10.90 12.45
CA LYS A 58 14.87 -12.03 11.65
C LYS A 58 14.15 -13.38 11.79
N ASN A 59 13.42 -13.63 12.88
CA ASN A 59 12.66 -14.87 13.10
C ASN A 59 11.14 -14.65 13.28
N SER A 60 10.64 -13.42 13.16
CA SER A 60 9.22 -13.13 13.35
C SER A 60 8.49 -13.19 12.01
N THR A 61 7.33 -13.83 11.99
CA THR A 61 6.39 -13.81 10.85
C THR A 61 5.39 -12.67 10.94
N ARG A 62 5.35 -11.97 12.07
CA ARG A 62 4.39 -10.91 12.39
C ARG A 62 5.11 -9.78 13.10
N VAL A 63 5.24 -8.64 12.43
CA VAL A 63 5.92 -7.46 12.98
C VAL A 63 4.88 -6.35 13.16
N PRO A 64 4.60 -5.88 14.38
CA PRO A 64 3.67 -4.78 14.58
C PRO A 64 4.28 -3.48 14.03
N VAL A 65 3.48 -2.73 13.26
CA VAL A 65 3.87 -1.44 12.67
C VAL A 65 2.79 -0.41 12.97
N MET A 66 3.19 0.75 13.46
CA MET A 66 2.28 1.88 13.70
C MET A 66 2.20 2.78 12.48
N ILE A 67 1.00 2.98 11.94
CA ILE A 67 0.72 3.88 10.81
C ILE A 67 -0.41 4.81 11.21
N ASN A 68 -0.13 6.12 11.29
CA ASN A 68 -1.09 7.16 11.69
C ASN A 68 -1.90 6.81 12.95
N GLY A 69 -1.23 6.26 13.97
CA GLY A 69 -1.84 5.89 15.25
C GLY A 69 -2.65 4.58 15.23
N ARG A 70 -2.74 3.88 14.11
CA ARG A 70 -3.27 2.52 14.02
C ARG A 70 -2.14 1.50 13.96
N GLN A 71 -2.30 0.40 14.69
CA GLN A 71 -1.39 -0.73 14.62
C GLN A 71 -1.81 -1.66 13.47
N PHE A 72 -0.84 -2.03 12.64
CA PHE A 72 -0.97 -3.02 11.60
C PHE A 72 0.09 -4.11 11.80
N ILE A 73 -0.03 -5.20 11.06
CA ILE A 73 0.89 -6.34 11.12
C ILE A 73 1.59 -6.46 9.78
N LEU A 74 2.90 -6.19 9.76
CA LEU A 74 3.75 -6.57 8.67
C LEU A 74 3.93 -8.10 8.71
N GLY A 75 3.24 -8.79 7.80
CA GLY A 75 3.32 -10.23 7.65
C GLY A 75 4.57 -10.60 6.85
N LEU A 76 5.52 -11.24 7.51
CA LEU A 76 6.71 -11.82 6.89
C LEU A 76 6.48 -13.31 6.63
N ASN A 77 6.99 -13.82 5.51
CA ASN A 77 6.85 -15.21 5.07
C ASN A 77 5.39 -15.70 4.98
N GLN A 78 4.44 -14.80 4.71
CA GLN A 78 3.05 -15.16 4.42
C GLN A 78 2.92 -15.80 3.04
N THR A 79 1.82 -16.46 2.70
CA THR A 79 1.62 -17.02 1.35
C THR A 79 1.36 -15.91 0.32
N ASN A 80 1.91 -16.05 -0.89
CA ASN A 80 1.62 -15.14 -2.01
C ASN A 80 0.26 -15.45 -2.63
N ILE A 81 -0.81 -15.04 -1.97
CA ILE A 81 -2.18 -15.18 -2.46
C ILE A 81 -2.83 -13.81 -2.61
N SER A 82 -3.64 -13.68 -3.66
CA SER A 82 -4.51 -12.52 -3.82
C SER A 82 -5.69 -12.61 -2.86
N PHE A 83 -5.96 -11.51 -2.15
CA PHE A 83 -7.10 -11.34 -1.24
C PHE A 83 -8.29 -10.65 -1.93
N GLY A 84 -8.20 -10.41 -3.23
CA GLY A 84 -9.25 -9.78 -4.03
C GLY A 84 -8.69 -8.81 -5.07
N THR A 85 -9.58 -8.31 -5.91
CA THR A 85 -9.25 -7.23 -6.85
C THR A 85 -9.31 -5.88 -6.15
N CYS A 86 -8.52 -4.94 -6.62
CA CYS A 86 -8.47 -3.58 -6.11
C CYS A 86 -8.15 -2.60 -7.25
N SER A 87 -8.41 -1.31 -7.02
CA SER A 87 -7.98 -0.26 -7.92
C SER A 87 -7.17 0.77 -7.16
N PHE A 88 -6.01 1.09 -7.68
CA PHE A 88 -5.14 2.15 -7.16
C PHE A 88 -4.84 3.10 -8.29
N MET A 89 -5.13 4.40 -8.10
CA MET A 89 -4.84 5.43 -9.10
C MET A 89 -5.47 5.16 -10.49
N GLY A 90 -6.62 4.50 -10.53
CA GLY A 90 -7.28 4.12 -11.79
C GLY A 90 -6.71 2.88 -12.47
N MET A 91 -5.64 2.29 -11.92
CA MET A 91 -5.09 1.03 -12.38
C MET A 91 -5.71 -0.14 -11.61
N GLU A 92 -6.16 -1.16 -12.34
CA GLU A 92 -6.62 -2.41 -11.73
C GLU A 92 -5.45 -3.24 -11.23
N GLY A 93 -5.67 -3.90 -10.10
CA GLY A 93 -4.67 -4.67 -9.40
C GLY A 93 -5.25 -5.78 -8.54
N GLU A 94 -4.36 -6.42 -7.81
CA GLU A 94 -4.68 -7.47 -6.85
C GLU A 94 -4.18 -7.09 -5.46
N CYS A 95 -4.95 -7.42 -4.44
CA CYS A 95 -4.60 -7.18 -3.06
C CYS A 95 -3.68 -8.30 -2.55
N HIS A 96 -2.46 -7.95 -2.16
CA HIS A 96 -1.46 -8.91 -1.64
C HIS A 96 -0.83 -8.39 -0.36
N HIS A 97 -0.17 -9.25 0.42
CA HIS A 97 0.69 -8.79 1.51
C HIS A 97 1.79 -7.86 0.96
N ILE A 98 2.10 -6.78 1.68
CA ILE A 98 3.11 -5.78 1.28
C ILE A 98 4.46 -6.39 0.89
N GLN A 99 4.88 -7.52 1.50
CA GLN A 99 6.12 -8.21 1.14
C GLN A 99 6.17 -8.68 -0.33
N TYR A 100 5.01 -8.89 -0.95
CA TYR A 100 4.90 -9.35 -2.34
C TYR A 100 4.71 -8.21 -3.34
N CYS A 101 4.33 -7.03 -2.86
CA CYS A 101 4.16 -5.86 -3.70
C CYS A 101 4.41 -4.58 -2.90
N ALA A 102 5.66 -4.36 -2.54
CA ALA A 102 6.12 -3.08 -2.03
C ALA A 102 6.25 -2.12 -3.22
N LEU A 103 5.62 -0.95 -3.12
CA LEU A 103 5.63 0.07 -4.17
C LEU A 103 6.62 1.18 -3.83
N ASP A 104 7.28 1.73 -4.83
CA ASP A 104 8.25 2.83 -4.70
C ASP A 104 7.72 4.07 -3.98
N ILE A 105 6.41 4.34 -4.08
CA ILE A 105 5.73 5.38 -3.31
C ILE A 105 5.92 5.23 -1.79
N LEU A 106 6.18 4.00 -1.31
CA LEU A 106 6.42 3.68 0.10
C LEU A 106 7.87 3.91 0.53
N GLN A 107 8.81 4.10 -0.41
CA GLN A 107 10.24 4.22 -0.12
C GLN A 107 10.56 5.33 0.88
N ASN A 108 9.79 6.42 0.82
CA ASN A 108 9.96 7.59 1.69
C ASN A 108 9.16 7.52 3.00
N GLY A 109 8.39 6.45 3.22
CA GLY A 109 7.78 6.17 4.52
C GLY A 109 6.43 5.46 4.44
N ILE A 110 6.13 4.72 5.50
CA ILE A 110 4.87 3.97 5.64
C ILE A 110 3.63 4.89 5.77
N ALA A 111 3.80 6.20 5.95
CA ALA A 111 2.70 7.15 5.91
C ALA A 111 1.97 7.16 4.55
N TYR A 112 2.67 6.82 3.47
CA TYR A 112 2.12 6.67 2.12
C TYR A 112 1.45 5.31 1.89
N PHE A 113 1.31 4.47 2.92
CA PHE A 113 0.64 3.17 2.85
C PHE A 113 -0.88 3.29 2.70
N LEU A 114 -1.52 4.17 3.46
CA LEU A 114 -2.99 4.25 3.53
C LEU A 114 -3.70 4.37 2.17
N PRO A 115 -3.15 5.05 1.15
CA PRO A 115 -3.79 5.13 -0.15
C PRO A 115 -3.65 3.89 -1.02
N VAL A 116 -2.56 3.13 -0.85
CA VAL A 116 -2.34 1.85 -1.56
C VAL A 116 -2.90 0.67 -0.77
N GLN A 117 -3.37 0.91 0.47
CA GLN A 117 -3.79 -0.17 1.35
C GLN A 117 -5.02 -0.89 0.78
N CYS A 118 -5.04 -2.20 0.98
CA CYS A 118 -6.25 -3.00 0.81
C CYS A 118 -6.47 -3.84 2.08
N PRO A 119 -7.72 -4.04 2.49
CA PRO A 119 -8.02 -4.78 3.70
C PRO A 119 -7.67 -6.25 3.51
N ILE A 120 -6.89 -6.80 4.44
CA ILE A 120 -6.61 -8.24 4.52
C ILE A 120 -6.89 -8.75 5.94
N PRO A 121 -7.41 -9.98 6.11
CA PRO A 121 -7.83 -10.49 7.42
C PRO A 121 -6.69 -10.52 8.43
N GLY A 122 -6.95 -10.12 9.68
CA GLY A 122 -5.96 -10.17 10.77
C GLY A 122 -5.04 -8.96 10.85
N ASP A 123 -5.51 -7.79 10.40
CA ASP A 123 -4.84 -6.48 10.47
C ASP A 123 -3.48 -6.43 9.78
N PHE A 124 -3.24 -7.35 8.83
CA PHE A 124 -2.00 -7.33 8.08
C PHE A 124 -1.93 -6.14 7.11
N LEU A 125 -0.70 -5.73 6.78
CA LEU A 125 -0.44 -4.75 5.73
C LEU A 125 -0.70 -5.36 4.34
N GLY A 126 -1.87 -5.07 3.79
CA GLY A 126 -2.24 -5.37 2.41
C GLY A 126 -1.99 -4.19 1.50
N VAL A 127 -1.41 -4.43 0.32
CA VAL A 127 -1.17 -3.43 -0.71
C VAL A 127 -1.87 -3.83 -2.00
N CYS A 128 -2.54 -2.87 -2.63
CA CYS A 128 -3.08 -3.02 -3.97
C CYS A 128 -1.94 -2.99 -4.99
N CYS A 129 -1.70 -4.12 -5.64
CA CYS A 129 -0.63 -4.33 -6.60
C CYS A 129 -1.17 -4.20 -8.03
N PRO A 130 -0.88 -3.11 -8.77
CA PRO A 130 -1.42 -2.91 -10.11
C PRO A 130 -0.84 -3.92 -11.11
N ARG A 131 -1.67 -4.46 -12.01
CA ARG A 131 -1.27 -5.51 -12.97
C ARG A 131 -0.29 -5.06 -14.06
N GLY A 132 0.04 -3.77 -14.14
CA GLY A 132 0.89 -3.17 -15.18
C GLY A 132 2.22 -2.59 -14.68
N ILE A 133 2.61 -2.82 -13.44
CA ILE A 133 3.89 -2.34 -12.90
C ILE A 133 5.06 -3.20 -13.38
N ALA A 134 6.20 -2.56 -13.67
CA ALA A 134 7.45 -3.20 -14.08
C ALA A 134 8.36 -3.49 -12.87
#